data_AF-A0A7Z9S080-F1
#
_entry.id   AF-A0A7Z9S080-F1
#
_cell.length_a   1.000
_cell.length_b   1.000
_cell.length_c   1.000
_cell.angle_alpha   90.00
_cell.angle_beta   90.00
_cell.angle_gamma   90.00
#
_symmetry.space_group_name_H-M   'P 1'
#
loop_
_entity.id
_entity.type
_entity.pdbx_description
1 polymer ?
#
loop_
_entity_poly.entity_id
_entity_poly.type
_entity_poly.pdbx_seq_one_letter_code
_entity_poly.pdbx_strand_id
1 'polypeptide(L)'
;RWISRRFWIEFVSPTPDDLVIGKWAKSFVKSEWQLKSLLETVLLSDAFWSQQNRGSLVKSPVDLVIGTIRSLQLEKAPAGQSLRIIGRLGQQLFDPPNVAGWPGGEQWIDATTLLERRRFLSAELQEISILSMMKFNPGQVTDRANPDPQDPEMDPEMDPEMDPEMTPGMSMAREMPKRVNRRDRRRLLPAVAKKYRQMWSQLGDDAMARMSKLQSWLLPLEPVGEIKDSPTIQARLGSVLLDPTYQLK
;
A
#
# COMPACT_ATOMS: atom_id res chain seq x y z
N ARG A 1 -15.99 25.71 6.31
CA ARG A 1 -16.83 24.76 5.52
C ARG A 1 -16.01 23.95 4.52
N TRP A 2 -15.18 24.59 3.68
CA TRP A 2 -14.39 23.89 2.66
C TRP A 2 -13.50 22.75 3.22
N ILE A 3 -12.76 22.99 4.30
CA ILE A 3 -11.89 21.96 4.92
C ILE A 3 -12.73 20.77 5.41
N SER A 4 -13.85 21.00 6.09
CA SER A 4 -14.74 19.93 6.55
C SER A 4 -15.33 19.12 5.38
N ARG A 5 -15.62 19.75 4.25
CA ARG A 5 -16.03 19.05 3.02
C ARG A 5 -14.91 18.18 2.46
N ARG A 6 -13.65 18.64 2.50
CA ARG A 6 -12.50 17.82 2.10
C ARG A 6 -12.35 16.58 2.98
N PHE A 7 -12.54 16.71 4.29
CA PHE A 7 -12.54 15.56 5.20
C PHE A 7 -13.68 14.57 4.88
N TRP A 8 -14.88 15.07 4.56
CA TRP A 8 -15.97 14.20 4.13
C TRP A 8 -15.60 13.38 2.88
N ILE A 9 -15.11 14.06 1.85
CA ILE A 9 -14.74 13.42 0.58
C ILE A 9 -13.60 12.42 0.76
N GLU A 10 -12.66 12.68 1.68
CA GLU A 10 -11.51 11.80 1.93
C GLU A 10 -11.84 10.57 2.79
N PHE A 11 -12.75 10.70 3.76
CA PHE A 11 -12.95 9.69 4.80
C PHE A 11 -14.34 9.05 4.83
N VAL A 12 -15.35 9.66 4.21
CA VAL A 12 -16.74 9.20 4.32
C VAL A 12 -17.28 8.71 2.99
N SER A 13 -17.42 9.60 2.01
CA SER A 13 -18.15 9.29 0.78
C SER A 13 -17.89 10.35 -0.30
N PRO A 14 -17.93 9.98 -1.60
CA PRO A 14 -17.85 10.95 -2.68
C PRO A 14 -19.06 11.91 -2.69
N THR A 15 -20.17 11.55 -2.04
CA THR A 15 -21.42 12.31 -2.02
C THR A 15 -21.54 13.12 -0.72
N PRO A 16 -21.38 14.46 -0.75
CA PRO A 16 -21.35 15.29 0.45
C PRO A 16 -22.73 15.49 1.10
N ASP A 17 -22.80 15.36 2.42
CA ASP A 17 -23.95 15.82 3.23
C ASP A 17 -23.67 17.22 3.80
N ASP A 18 -24.30 18.23 3.21
CA ASP A 18 -24.09 19.64 3.58
C ASP A 18 -24.57 20.01 4.99
N LEU A 19 -25.51 19.25 5.56
CA LEU A 19 -25.98 19.46 6.93
C LEU A 19 -24.92 18.97 7.92
N VAL A 20 -24.39 17.76 7.72
CA VAL A 20 -23.33 17.21 8.56
C VAL A 20 -22.04 18.01 8.42
N ILE A 21 -21.63 18.33 7.19
CA ILE A 21 -20.46 19.18 6.92
C ILE A 21 -20.62 20.57 7.55
N GLY A 22 -21.84 21.12 7.55
CA GLY A 22 -22.16 22.37 8.25
C GLY A 22 -21.92 22.28 9.76
N LYS A 23 -22.32 21.18 10.40
CA LYS A 23 -22.07 20.92 11.83
C LYS A 23 -20.58 20.77 12.11
N TRP A 24 -19.86 19.98 11.30
CA TRP A 24 -18.40 19.81 11.44
C TRP A 24 -17.65 21.12 11.26
N ALA A 25 -18.05 21.95 10.30
CA ALA A 25 -17.43 23.25 10.09
C ALA A 25 -17.61 24.17 11.29
N LYS A 26 -18.77 24.14 11.96
CA LYS A 26 -18.99 24.89 13.20
C LYS A 26 -18.13 24.35 14.35
N SER A 27 -18.04 23.03 14.50
CA SER A 27 -17.17 22.38 15.50
C SER A 27 -15.70 22.76 15.29
N PHE A 28 -15.25 22.72 14.03
CA PHE A 28 -13.88 23.03 13.66
C PHE A 28 -13.48 24.49 13.94
N VAL A 29 -14.40 25.44 13.76
CA VAL A 29 -14.19 26.85 14.15
C VAL A 29 -14.11 26.97 15.67
N LYS A 30 -14.99 26.29 16.41
CA LYS A 30 -15.00 26.31 17.88
C LYS A 30 -13.74 25.70 18.48
N SER A 31 -13.13 24.73 17.81
CA SER A 31 -11.85 24.13 18.20
C SER A 31 -10.64 24.93 17.69
N GLU A 32 -10.81 26.21 17.35
CA GLU A 32 -9.73 27.09 16.85
C GLU A 32 -8.95 26.47 15.68
N TRP A 33 -9.65 25.83 14.74
CA TRP A 33 -9.07 25.23 13.54
C TRP A 33 -8.09 24.06 13.79
N GLN A 34 -8.21 23.38 14.93
CA GLN A 34 -7.46 22.16 15.21
C GLN A 34 -7.88 20.98 14.32
N LEU A 35 -6.99 20.55 13.43
CA LEU A 35 -7.23 19.41 12.53
C LEU A 35 -7.48 18.10 13.29
N LYS A 36 -6.80 17.90 14.42
CA LYS A 36 -7.02 16.73 15.28
C LYS A 36 -8.48 16.63 15.73
N SER A 37 -9.06 17.74 16.19
CA SER A 37 -10.45 17.79 16.63
C SER A 37 -11.44 17.54 15.49
N LEU A 38 -11.15 18.05 14.29
CA LEU A 38 -11.96 17.75 13.10
C LEU A 38 -11.88 16.28 12.72
N LEU A 39 -10.69 15.69 12.72
CA LEU A 39 -10.50 14.26 12.44
C LEU A 39 -11.25 13.38 13.44
N GLU A 40 -11.15 13.71 14.73
CA GLU A 40 -11.89 13.02 15.80
C GLU A 40 -13.41 13.13 15.58
N THR A 41 -13.90 14.33 15.24
CA THR A 41 -15.32 14.55 14.90
C THR A 41 -15.77 13.67 13.74
N VAL A 42 -14.92 13.48 12.71
CA VAL A 42 -15.21 12.65 11.55
C VAL A 42 -15.26 11.18 11.95
N LEU A 43 -14.20 10.67 12.60
CA LEU A 43 -14.06 9.26 12.96
C LEU A 43 -15.09 8.80 14.00
N LEU A 44 -15.62 9.71 14.83
CA LEU A 44 -16.67 9.42 15.81
C LEU A 44 -18.09 9.69 15.29
N SER A 45 -18.24 10.09 14.02
CA SER A 45 -19.56 10.41 13.46
C SER A 45 -20.32 9.17 12.99
N ASP A 46 -21.66 9.21 13.11
CA ASP A 46 -22.54 8.19 12.52
C ASP A 46 -22.35 8.08 10.99
N ALA A 47 -22.04 9.20 10.34
CA ALA A 47 -21.80 9.25 8.90
C ALA A 47 -20.60 8.37 8.50
N PHE A 48 -19.51 8.40 9.27
CA PHE A 48 -18.33 7.57 9.01
C PHE A 48 -18.61 6.07 9.19
N TRP A 49 -19.43 5.71 10.19
CA TRP A 49 -19.77 4.31 10.48
C TRP A 49 -21.00 3.80 9.73
N SER A 50 -21.66 4.64 8.93
CA SER A 50 -22.86 4.25 8.19
C SER A 50 -22.54 3.19 7.14
N GLN A 51 -23.36 2.14 7.11
CA GLN A 51 -23.27 1.08 6.10
C GLN A 51 -23.44 1.61 4.67
N GLN A 52 -24.15 2.73 4.46
CA GLN A 52 -24.31 3.32 3.12
C GLN A 52 -23.04 3.98 2.59
N ASN A 53 -22.14 4.41 3.48
CA ASN A 53 -20.89 5.08 3.11
C ASN A 53 -19.70 4.12 3.05
N ARG A 54 -19.82 2.93 3.65
CA ARG A 54 -18.76 1.93 3.74
C ARG A 54 -18.37 1.40 2.36
N GLY A 55 -17.07 1.45 2.04
CA GLY A 55 -16.57 0.99 0.75
C GLY A 55 -17.00 1.87 -0.42
N SER A 56 -17.45 3.10 -0.18
CA SER A 56 -17.86 4.03 -1.25
C SER A 56 -16.69 4.77 -1.89
N LEU A 57 -15.51 4.76 -1.26
CA LEU A 57 -14.32 5.46 -1.73
C LEU A 57 -13.35 4.48 -2.39
N VAL A 58 -12.79 4.88 -3.53
CA VAL A 58 -11.68 4.15 -4.15
C VAL A 58 -10.38 4.49 -3.41
N LYS A 59 -9.65 3.47 -2.95
CA LYS A 59 -8.30 3.65 -2.37
C LYS A 59 -7.42 4.39 -3.36
N SER A 60 -6.72 5.44 -2.94
CA SER A 60 -5.65 6.03 -3.75
C SER A 60 -4.50 5.03 -3.94
N PRO A 61 -3.58 5.24 -4.90
CA PRO A 61 -2.40 4.41 -5.05
C PRO A 61 -1.59 4.23 -3.76
N VAL A 62 -1.42 5.30 -2.97
CA VAL A 62 -0.73 5.22 -1.68
C VAL A 62 -1.53 4.41 -0.66
N ASP A 63 -2.85 4.59 -0.58
CA ASP A 63 -3.71 3.81 0.34
C ASP A 63 -3.68 2.33 -0.01
N LEU A 64 -3.73 1.99 -1.30
CA LEU A 64 -3.68 0.61 -1.76
C LEU A 64 -2.34 -0.02 -1.40
N VAL A 65 -1.22 0.62 -1.77
CA VAL A 65 0.12 0.04 -1.59
C VAL A 65 0.51 -0.02 -0.13
N ILE A 66 0.44 1.10 0.59
CA ILE A 66 0.86 1.18 2.00
C ILE A 66 -0.14 0.45 2.90
N GLY A 67 -1.44 0.53 2.61
CA GLY A 67 -2.45 -0.25 3.31
C GLY A 67 -2.18 -1.75 3.21
N THR A 68 -1.92 -2.27 2.01
CA THR A 68 -1.58 -3.68 1.81
C THR A 68 -0.32 -4.08 2.59
N ILE A 69 0.74 -3.27 2.54
CA ILE A 69 2.00 -3.52 3.25
C ILE A 69 1.78 -3.61 4.76
N ARG A 70 1.00 -2.68 5.33
CA ARG A 70 0.68 -2.66 6.77
C ARG A 70 -0.21 -3.83 7.18
N SER A 71 -1.28 -4.12 6.42
CA SER A 71 -2.17 -5.25 6.68
C SER A 71 -1.43 -6.58 6.71
N LEU A 72 -0.36 -6.72 5.92
CA LEU A 72 0.44 -7.95 5.80
C LEU A 72 1.76 -7.91 6.58
N GLN A 73 1.98 -6.88 7.40
CA GLN A 73 3.18 -6.72 8.23
C GLN A 73 4.49 -6.82 7.41
N LEU A 74 4.53 -6.09 6.29
CA LEU A 74 5.63 -6.09 5.33
C LEU A 74 6.50 -4.83 5.41
N GLU A 75 6.39 -4.03 6.47
CA GLU A 75 6.99 -2.69 6.63
C GLU A 75 8.51 -2.69 6.56
N LYS A 76 9.16 -3.85 6.76
CA LYS A 76 10.61 -3.97 6.58
C LYS A 76 11.06 -3.95 5.12
N ALA A 77 10.15 -3.99 4.14
CA ALA A 77 10.53 -3.87 2.73
C ALA A 77 11.15 -2.49 2.44
N PRO A 78 12.12 -2.38 1.51
CA PRO A 78 12.67 -1.09 1.07
C PRO A 78 11.58 -0.13 0.55
N ALA A 79 11.63 1.13 0.97
CA ALA A 79 10.59 2.10 0.64
C ALA A 79 10.56 2.42 -0.87
N GLY A 80 11.72 2.38 -1.53
CA GLY A 80 11.84 2.67 -2.97
C GLY A 80 11.00 1.77 -3.86
N GLN A 81 10.80 0.50 -3.48
CA GLN A 81 9.93 -0.42 -4.23
C GLN A 81 8.48 0.08 -4.18
N SER A 82 7.98 0.45 -3.01
CA SER A 82 6.63 0.97 -2.81
C SER A 82 6.43 2.30 -3.53
N LEU A 83 7.41 3.22 -3.43
CA LEU A 83 7.36 4.52 -4.10
C LEU A 83 7.27 4.38 -5.62
N ARG A 84 8.03 3.45 -6.21
CA ARG A 84 7.97 3.17 -7.65
C ARG A 84 6.59 2.67 -8.08
N ILE A 85 5.98 1.78 -7.30
CA ILE A 85 4.65 1.23 -7.59
C ILE A 85 3.58 2.31 -7.47
N ILE A 86 3.64 3.11 -6.40
CA ILE A 86 2.73 4.24 -6.16
C ILE A 86 2.81 5.26 -7.31
N GLY A 87 4.01 5.60 -7.78
CA GLY A 87 4.21 6.47 -8.94
C GLY A 87 3.65 5.89 -10.24
N ARG A 88 3.88 4.59 -10.51
CA ARG A 88 3.34 3.91 -11.71
C ARG A 88 1.81 3.83 -11.73
N LEU A 89 1.20 3.83 -10.56
CA LEU A 89 -0.25 3.89 -10.38
C LEU A 89 -0.83 5.33 -10.48
N GLY A 90 0.00 6.32 -10.78
CA GLY A 90 -0.42 7.69 -11.07
C GLY A 90 -0.33 8.68 -9.90
N GLN A 91 0.29 8.30 -8.78
CA GLN A 91 0.41 9.19 -7.62
C GLN A 91 1.88 9.41 -7.21
N GLN A 92 2.63 10.20 -7.97
CA GLN A 92 4.00 10.55 -7.58
C GLN A 92 3.99 11.42 -6.30
N LEU A 93 4.34 10.84 -5.16
CA LEU A 93 4.29 11.55 -3.88
C LEU A 93 5.15 12.82 -3.92
N PHE A 94 4.62 13.90 -3.34
CA PHE A 94 5.19 15.25 -3.34
C PHE A 94 5.25 15.95 -4.72
N ASP A 95 4.61 15.38 -5.74
CA ASP A 95 4.56 15.95 -7.09
C ASP A 95 3.13 15.85 -7.67
N PRO A 96 2.16 16.60 -7.10
CA PRO A 96 0.79 16.60 -7.59
C PRO A 96 0.66 17.28 -8.95
N PRO A 97 -0.34 16.90 -9.77
CA PRO A 97 -0.50 17.45 -11.11
C PRO A 97 -0.82 18.96 -11.13
N ASN A 98 -1.40 19.50 -10.06
CA ASN A 98 -1.66 20.93 -9.89
C ASN A 98 -1.86 21.29 -8.41
N VAL A 99 -2.12 22.57 -8.14
CA VAL A 99 -2.34 23.12 -6.78
C VAL A 99 -3.56 22.54 -6.05
N ALA A 100 -4.51 21.93 -6.74
CA ALA A 100 -5.65 21.24 -6.13
C ALA A 100 -5.31 19.81 -5.65
N GLY A 101 -4.13 19.29 -6.01
CA GLY A 101 -3.69 17.94 -5.68
C GLY A 101 -4.15 16.90 -6.70
N TRP A 102 -4.29 15.65 -6.26
CA TRP A 102 -4.83 14.57 -7.10
C TRP A 102 -6.36 14.53 -7.05
N PRO A 103 -7.02 14.31 -8.19
CA PRO A 103 -8.47 14.42 -8.31
C PRO A 103 -9.29 13.30 -7.61
N GLY A 104 -8.66 12.27 -7.05
CA GLY A 104 -9.34 11.31 -6.14
C GLY A 104 -10.39 10.40 -6.81
N GLY A 105 -10.99 9.51 -6.01
CA GLY A 105 -12.16 8.71 -6.41
C GLY A 105 -11.91 7.80 -7.63
N GLU A 106 -12.88 7.77 -8.55
CA GLU A 106 -12.84 6.95 -9.78
C GLU A 106 -11.69 7.33 -10.72
N GLN A 107 -11.10 8.53 -10.58
CA GLN A 107 -9.95 8.92 -11.40
C GLN A 107 -8.68 8.10 -11.09
N TRP A 108 -8.70 7.30 -10.02
CA TRP A 108 -7.67 6.28 -9.76
C TRP A 108 -7.84 5.01 -10.59
N ILE A 109 -8.88 4.92 -11.40
CA ILE A 109 -9.30 3.74 -12.15
C ILE A 109 -9.45 4.09 -13.63
N ASP A 110 -8.60 3.47 -14.44
CA ASP A 110 -8.67 3.39 -15.89
C ASP A 110 -8.16 2.01 -16.34
N ALA A 111 -8.17 1.73 -17.65
CA ALA A 111 -7.73 0.44 -18.18
C ALA A 111 -6.27 0.09 -17.80
N THR A 112 -5.39 1.09 -17.72
CA THR A 112 -3.96 0.92 -17.45
C THR A 112 -3.71 0.68 -15.96
N THR A 113 -4.27 1.53 -15.11
CA THR A 113 -4.16 1.48 -13.65
C THR A 113 -4.84 0.23 -13.09
N LEU A 114 -5.93 -0.27 -13.67
CA LEU A 114 -6.54 -1.54 -13.28
C LEU A 114 -5.58 -2.73 -13.45
N LEU A 115 -4.89 -2.80 -14.60
CA LEU A 115 -3.89 -3.83 -14.84
C LEU A 115 -2.73 -3.71 -13.85
N GLU A 116 -2.28 -2.49 -13.59
CA GLU A 116 -1.17 -2.23 -12.68
C GLU A 116 -1.51 -2.52 -11.21
N ARG A 117 -2.75 -2.25 -10.78
CA ARG A 117 -3.27 -2.65 -9.47
C ARG A 117 -3.28 -4.17 -9.32
N ARG A 118 -3.77 -4.88 -10.33
CA ARG A 118 -3.75 -6.36 -10.34
C ARG A 118 -2.32 -6.90 -10.30
N ARG A 119 -1.39 -6.29 -11.05
CA ARG A 119 0.03 -6.66 -11.05
C ARG A 119 0.65 -6.45 -9.67
N PHE A 120 0.35 -5.33 -9.02
CA PHE A 120 0.79 -5.05 -7.65
C PHE A 120 0.30 -6.13 -6.68
N LEU A 121 -1.01 -6.38 -6.65
CA LEU A 121 -1.67 -7.30 -5.70
C LEU A 121 -1.33 -8.78 -5.92
N SER A 122 -0.71 -9.12 -7.06
CA SER A 122 -0.31 -10.49 -7.39
C SER A 122 1.21 -10.69 -7.34
N ALA A 123 1.93 -10.19 -8.34
CA ALA A 123 3.35 -10.50 -8.53
C ALA A 123 4.26 -9.64 -7.64
N GLU A 124 4.04 -8.33 -7.60
CA GLU A 124 4.95 -7.43 -6.88
C GLU A 124 4.80 -7.51 -5.37
N LEU A 125 3.59 -7.82 -4.89
CA LEU A 125 3.39 -8.09 -3.47
C LEU A 125 4.25 -9.26 -2.98
N GLN A 126 4.38 -10.34 -3.76
CA GLN A 126 5.27 -11.45 -3.41
C GLN A 126 6.74 -11.01 -3.33
N GLU A 127 7.18 -10.12 -4.21
CA GLU A 127 8.53 -9.56 -4.17
C GLU A 127 8.74 -8.70 -2.93
N ILE A 128 7.77 -7.84 -2.59
CA ILE A 128 7.79 -7.03 -1.36
C ILE A 128 7.88 -7.95 -0.14
N SER A 129 7.13 -9.06 -0.10
CA SER A 129 7.18 -10.02 1.00
C SER A 129 8.56 -10.66 1.14
N ILE A 130 9.21 -11.01 0.03
CA ILE A 130 10.58 -11.55 0.03
C ILE A 130 11.57 -10.49 0.52
N LEU A 131 11.51 -9.27 -0.01
CA LEU A 131 12.39 -8.18 0.40
C LEU A 131 12.23 -7.82 1.89
N SER A 132 10.99 -7.83 2.38
CA SER A 132 10.67 -7.66 3.80
C SER A 132 11.32 -8.76 4.64
N MET A 133 11.26 -10.01 4.17
CA MET A 133 11.89 -11.17 4.84
C MET A 133 13.42 -11.09 4.85
N MET A 134 14.04 -10.63 3.75
CA MET A 134 15.50 -10.45 3.67
C MET A 134 16.00 -9.44 4.72
N LYS A 135 15.32 -8.31 4.85
CA LYS A 135 15.64 -7.30 5.89
C LYS A 135 15.26 -7.73 7.30
N PHE A 136 14.28 -8.63 7.44
CA PHE A 136 13.92 -9.20 8.74
C PHE A 136 15.02 -10.12 9.29
N ASN A 137 15.75 -10.83 8.41
CA ASN A 137 16.79 -11.77 8.81
C ASN A 137 18.14 -11.46 8.15
N PRO A 138 18.81 -10.34 8.53
CA PRO A 138 20.04 -9.90 7.89
C PRO A 138 21.19 -10.91 8.04
N GLY A 139 21.16 -11.78 9.06
CA GLY A 139 22.21 -12.77 9.34
C GLY A 139 22.22 -14.03 8.46
N GLN A 140 21.26 -14.22 7.55
CA GLN A 140 21.23 -15.36 6.61
C GLN A 140 21.42 -14.97 5.14
N VAL A 141 21.53 -13.67 4.86
CA VAL A 141 21.92 -13.14 3.56
C VAL A 141 23.32 -12.59 3.75
N THR A 142 24.33 -13.47 3.71
CA THR A 142 25.69 -12.98 3.55
C THR A 142 25.74 -12.17 2.26
N ASP A 143 26.26 -10.95 2.36
CA ASP A 143 26.77 -10.21 1.22
C ASP A 143 27.80 -11.09 0.52
N ARG A 144 27.32 -11.84 -0.47
CA ARG A 144 28.13 -12.28 -1.60
C ARG A 144 27.55 -11.58 -2.81
N ALA A 145 27.68 -10.26 -2.80
CA ALA A 145 27.80 -9.48 -4.02
C ALA A 145 29.10 -9.91 -4.70
N ASN A 146 29.11 -11.10 -5.31
CA ASN A 146 29.98 -11.36 -6.44
C ASN A 146 29.10 -11.19 -7.67
N PRO A 147 29.39 -10.22 -8.56
CA PRO A 147 28.80 -10.24 -9.88
C PRO A 147 29.26 -11.52 -10.60
N ASP A 148 28.35 -12.12 -11.34
CA ASP A 148 28.64 -13.26 -12.22
C ASP A 148 29.64 -12.77 -13.30
N PRO A 149 30.83 -13.37 -13.50
CA PRO A 149 31.87 -12.80 -14.37
C PRO A 149 31.62 -12.97 -15.88
N GLN A 150 30.37 -13.13 -16.34
CA GLN A 150 30.06 -13.52 -17.72
C GLN A 150 29.03 -12.61 -18.42
N ASP A 151 29.17 -11.30 -18.27
CA ASP A 151 28.53 -10.32 -19.16
C ASP A 151 29.64 -9.46 -19.81
N PRO A 152 30.02 -9.71 -21.07
CA PRO A 152 31.09 -8.99 -21.72
C PRO A 152 30.51 -7.83 -22.54
N GLU A 153 30.29 -6.68 -21.92
CA GLU A 153 30.17 -5.40 -22.64
C GLU A 153 30.24 -4.24 -21.63
N MET A 154 31.42 -3.65 -21.49
CA MET A 154 31.61 -2.20 -21.37
C MET A 154 33.12 -1.88 -21.30
N ASP A 155 33.60 -1.15 -22.31
CA ASP A 155 34.88 -0.45 -22.31
C ASP A 155 34.91 0.61 -21.20
N PRO A 156 36.05 0.84 -20.52
CA PRO A 156 36.16 1.92 -19.54
C PRO A 156 36.60 3.21 -20.25
N GLU A 157 35.64 4.08 -20.59
CA GLU A 157 35.96 5.49 -20.79
C GLU A 157 36.20 6.14 -19.42
N MET A 158 37.42 6.63 -19.22
CA MET A 158 37.83 7.47 -18.09
C MET A 158 37.01 8.76 -18.05
N ASP A 159 36.52 9.14 -16.87
CA ASP A 159 36.16 10.53 -16.59
C ASP A 159 37.00 11.06 -15.41
N PRO A 160 37.44 12.33 -15.47
CA PRO A 160 38.45 12.87 -14.57
C PRO A 160 37.86 13.26 -13.21
N GLU A 161 38.72 13.21 -12.18
CA GLU A 161 38.44 13.64 -10.82
C GLU A 161 37.85 15.06 -10.77
N MET A 162 36.71 15.23 -10.11
CA MET A 162 36.10 16.54 -9.81
C MET A 162 36.20 16.83 -8.31
N ASP A 163 36.74 18.01 -8.02
CA ASP A 163 37.11 18.60 -6.73
C ASP A 163 35.95 18.62 -5.70
N PRO A 164 36.17 18.37 -4.39
CA PRO A 164 35.10 18.22 -3.42
C PRO A 164 34.90 19.50 -2.61
N GLU A 165 34.06 20.44 -3.06
CA GLU A 165 33.55 21.47 -2.15
C GLU A 165 32.16 21.98 -2.59
N MET A 166 31.22 21.99 -1.63
CA MET A 166 29.86 22.56 -1.66
C MET A 166 28.71 21.66 -2.19
N THR A 167 28.24 20.72 -1.37
CA THR A 167 26.81 20.33 -1.35
C THR A 167 26.27 20.33 0.08
N PRO A 168 25.20 21.09 0.41
CA PRO A 168 24.55 21.00 1.71
C PRO A 168 23.98 19.60 1.93
N GLY A 169 24.36 18.99 3.05
CA GLY A 169 24.03 17.62 3.42
C GLY A 169 22.54 17.36 3.60
N MET A 170 21.93 16.77 2.58
CA MET A 170 20.85 15.78 2.72
C MET A 170 21.08 14.68 1.67
N SER A 171 22.12 13.85 1.85
CA SER A 171 22.17 12.59 1.13
C SER A 171 21.14 11.63 1.76
N MET A 172 19.85 11.87 1.52
CA MET A 172 18.92 10.76 1.53
C MET A 172 19.33 9.89 0.36
N ALA A 173 20.21 8.91 0.62
CA ALA A 173 20.53 7.88 -0.35
C ALA A 173 19.19 7.31 -0.80
N ARG A 174 18.77 7.67 -2.03
CA ARG A 174 17.46 7.33 -2.58
C ARG A 174 17.44 5.82 -2.62
N GLU A 175 16.73 5.20 -1.67
CA GLU A 175 16.81 3.75 -1.51
C GLU A 175 16.28 3.10 -2.80
N MET A 176 17.19 2.61 -3.63
CA MET A 176 16.82 2.18 -4.97
C MET A 176 15.97 0.91 -4.90
N PRO A 177 15.00 0.75 -5.82
CA PRO A 177 14.23 -0.48 -5.89
C PRO A 177 15.14 -1.69 -6.09
N LYS A 178 15.08 -2.66 -5.18
CA LYS A 178 15.88 -3.89 -5.26
C LYS A 178 15.16 -4.95 -6.09
N ARG A 179 15.87 -5.62 -7.00
CA ARG A 179 15.36 -6.78 -7.74
C ARG A 179 15.61 -8.06 -6.93
N VAL A 180 14.62 -8.96 -6.92
CA VAL A 180 14.76 -10.28 -6.27
C VAL A 180 15.19 -11.30 -7.32
N ASN A 181 16.37 -11.90 -7.13
CA ASN A 181 16.90 -12.90 -8.06
C ASN A 181 16.17 -14.25 -7.92
N ARG A 182 16.23 -15.09 -8.97
CA ARG A 182 15.54 -16.39 -9.02
C ARG A 182 15.94 -17.32 -7.86
N ARG A 183 17.22 -17.27 -7.45
CA ARG A 183 17.75 -18.05 -6.31
C ARG A 183 17.11 -17.62 -4.99
N ASP A 184 17.06 -16.33 -4.72
CA ASP A 184 16.44 -15.78 -3.50
C ASP A 184 14.95 -16.06 -3.44
N ARG A 185 14.25 -15.92 -4.58
CA ARG A 185 12.83 -16.27 -4.69
C ARG A 185 12.59 -17.73 -4.29
N ARG A 186 13.36 -18.68 -4.83
CA ARG A 186 13.24 -20.11 -4.46
C ARG A 186 13.52 -20.37 -2.98
N ARG A 187 14.52 -19.70 -2.41
CA ARG A 187 14.94 -19.85 -1.02
C ARG A 187 13.90 -19.29 -0.03
N LEU A 188 13.36 -18.11 -0.32
CA LEU A 188 12.59 -17.32 0.66
C LEU A 188 11.07 -17.48 0.52
N LEU A 189 10.56 -17.90 -0.64
CA LEU A 189 9.12 -18.13 -0.82
C LEU A 189 8.51 -19.10 0.22
N PRO A 190 9.15 -20.24 0.57
CA PRO A 190 8.64 -21.11 1.63
C PRO A 190 8.61 -20.44 2.99
N ALA A 191 9.60 -19.60 3.30
CA ALA A 191 9.67 -18.87 4.56
C ALA A 191 8.58 -17.78 4.65
N VAL A 192 8.31 -17.07 3.54
CA VAL A 192 7.17 -16.14 3.42
C VAL A 192 5.85 -16.88 3.61
N ALA A 193 5.67 -18.04 2.97
CA ALA A 193 4.47 -18.87 3.12
C ALA A 193 4.25 -19.28 4.59
N LYS A 194 5.34 -19.66 5.28
CA LYS A 194 5.32 -20.00 6.71
C LYS A 194 4.93 -18.79 7.57
N LYS A 195 5.50 -17.60 7.31
CA LYS A 195 5.13 -16.35 8.01
C LYS A 195 3.64 -16.05 7.88
N TYR A 196 3.09 -16.10 6.67
CA TYR A 196 1.65 -15.91 6.47
C TYR A 196 0.82 -16.94 7.22
N ARG A 197 1.21 -18.22 7.18
CA ARG A 197 0.52 -19.27 7.92
C ARG A 197 0.53 -19.02 9.45
N GLN A 198 1.64 -18.52 9.99
CA GLN A 198 1.75 -18.16 11.41
C GLN A 198 0.85 -16.97 11.78
N MET A 199 0.93 -15.88 11.01
CA MET A 199 0.04 -14.72 11.17
C MET A 199 -1.44 -15.14 11.13
N TRP A 200 -1.76 -16.10 10.27
CA TRP A 200 -3.10 -16.63 10.08
C TRP A 200 -3.59 -17.56 11.17
N SER A 201 -2.71 -18.41 11.70
CA SER A 201 -3.08 -19.29 12.82
C SER A 201 -3.56 -18.51 14.04
N GLN A 202 -3.14 -17.24 14.19
CA GLN A 202 -3.58 -16.36 15.27
C GLN A 202 -5.03 -15.86 15.12
N LEU A 203 -5.64 -15.97 13.94
CA LEU A 203 -6.99 -15.44 13.68
C LEU A 203 -8.11 -16.39 14.15
N GLY A 204 -7.84 -17.66 14.43
CA GLY A 204 -8.84 -18.59 14.97
C GLY A 204 -8.39 -20.06 14.94
N ASP A 205 -9.22 -20.96 15.45
CA ASP A 205 -8.88 -22.39 15.59
C ASP A 205 -9.27 -23.21 14.36
N ASP A 206 -10.44 -22.91 13.75
CA ASP A 206 -10.98 -23.60 12.57
C ASP A 206 -10.63 -22.90 11.23
N ALA A 207 -10.52 -23.68 10.16
CA ALA A 207 -10.17 -23.19 8.82
C ALA A 207 -11.23 -22.26 8.21
N MET A 208 -12.52 -22.57 8.37
CA MET A 208 -13.62 -21.74 7.87
C MET A 208 -13.77 -20.46 8.69
N ALA A 209 -13.68 -20.59 10.02
CA ALA A 209 -13.69 -19.44 10.93
C ALA A 209 -12.55 -18.46 10.62
N ARG A 210 -11.34 -18.97 10.37
CA ARG A 210 -10.23 -18.13 9.93
C ARG A 210 -10.62 -17.44 8.62
N MET A 211 -11.07 -18.18 7.59
CA MET A 211 -11.41 -17.63 6.26
C MET A 211 -12.35 -16.43 6.35
N SER A 212 -13.46 -16.58 7.07
CA SER A 212 -14.43 -15.49 7.28
C SER A 212 -13.78 -14.27 7.95
N LYS A 213 -12.88 -14.48 8.92
CA LYS A 213 -12.12 -13.40 9.56
C LYS A 213 -11.12 -12.71 8.64
N LEU A 214 -10.51 -13.40 7.67
CA LEU A 214 -9.64 -12.73 6.68
C LEU A 214 -10.43 -11.82 5.77
N GLN A 215 -11.58 -12.32 5.31
CA GLN A 215 -12.46 -11.56 4.44
C GLN A 215 -12.94 -10.31 5.17
N SER A 216 -13.48 -10.46 6.38
CA SER A 216 -13.94 -9.30 7.16
C SER A 216 -12.82 -8.37 7.61
N TRP A 217 -11.58 -8.85 7.68
CA TRP A 217 -10.43 -8.02 8.00
C TRP A 217 -9.91 -7.21 6.81
N LEU A 218 -9.84 -7.81 5.62
CA LEU A 218 -9.25 -7.19 4.44
C LEU A 218 -10.27 -6.47 3.55
N LEU A 219 -11.50 -6.95 3.51
CA LEU A 219 -12.54 -6.42 2.65
C LEU A 219 -13.48 -5.49 3.44
N PRO A 220 -13.80 -4.30 2.92
CA PRO A 220 -14.76 -3.42 3.54
C PRO A 220 -16.20 -3.95 3.40
N LEU A 221 -16.47 -4.78 2.40
CA LEU A 221 -17.78 -5.31 2.01
C LEU A 221 -17.68 -6.82 1.77
N GLU A 222 -18.84 -7.46 1.55
CA GLU A 222 -18.86 -8.84 1.07
C GLU A 222 -18.18 -8.95 -0.30
N PRO A 223 -17.39 -10.02 -0.53
CA PRO A 223 -16.69 -10.21 -1.79
C PRO A 223 -17.67 -10.36 -2.95
N VAL A 224 -17.32 -9.76 -4.08
CA VAL A 224 -18.10 -9.88 -5.32
C VAL A 224 -17.56 -11.02 -6.18
N GLY A 225 -16.25 -11.26 -6.12
CA GLY A 225 -15.57 -12.33 -6.84
C GLY A 225 -15.59 -13.65 -6.09
N GLU A 226 -15.28 -14.72 -6.83
CA GLU A 226 -15.18 -16.06 -6.28
C GLU A 226 -13.88 -16.19 -5.46
N ILE A 227 -14.01 -16.30 -4.14
CA ILE A 227 -12.86 -16.54 -3.26
C ILE A 227 -12.50 -18.03 -3.33
N LYS A 228 -11.27 -18.31 -3.77
CA LYS A 228 -10.79 -19.68 -3.93
C LYS A 228 -10.70 -20.38 -2.58
N ASP A 229 -11.41 -21.49 -2.44
CA ASP A 229 -11.19 -22.41 -1.32
C ASP A 229 -9.93 -23.24 -1.59
N SER A 230 -8.76 -22.72 -1.22
CA SER A 230 -7.47 -23.39 -1.39
C SER A 230 -6.90 -23.84 -0.05
N PRO A 231 -6.27 -25.02 0.03
CA PRO A 231 -5.54 -25.42 1.23
C PRO A 231 -4.39 -24.46 1.54
N THR A 232 -3.82 -23.81 0.51
CA THR A 232 -2.72 -22.87 0.69
C THR A 232 -3.22 -21.48 1.06
N ILE A 233 -2.58 -20.86 2.05
CA ILE A 233 -2.92 -19.50 2.45
C ILE A 233 -2.61 -18.46 1.36
N GLN A 234 -1.58 -18.70 0.55
CA GLN A 234 -1.14 -17.76 -0.49
C GLN A 234 -2.18 -17.64 -1.61
N ALA A 235 -2.75 -18.76 -2.06
CA ALA A 235 -3.80 -18.74 -3.07
C ALA A 235 -5.07 -18.07 -2.56
N ARG A 236 -5.44 -18.32 -1.28
CA ARG A 236 -6.57 -17.67 -0.61
C ARG A 236 -6.38 -16.16 -0.47
N LEU A 237 -5.25 -15.74 0.09
CA LEU A 237 -4.90 -14.33 0.22
C LEU A 237 -4.90 -13.65 -1.15
N GLY A 238 -4.34 -14.31 -2.17
CA GLY A 238 -4.37 -13.83 -3.54
C GLY A 238 -5.78 -13.61 -4.07
N SER A 239 -6.72 -14.54 -3.85
CA SER A 239 -8.12 -14.33 -4.28
C SER A 239 -8.82 -13.19 -3.55
N VAL A 240 -8.56 -13.02 -2.25
CA VAL A 240 -9.17 -11.92 -1.47
C VAL A 240 -8.61 -10.57 -1.90
N LEU A 241 -7.30 -10.46 -2.06
CA LEU A 241 -6.67 -9.20 -2.49
C LEU A 241 -7.07 -8.80 -3.91
N LEU A 242 -7.34 -9.78 -4.79
CA LEU A 242 -7.77 -9.53 -6.15
C LEU A 242 -9.27 -9.24 -6.28
N ASP A 243 -10.04 -9.35 -5.20
CA ASP A 243 -11.45 -8.96 -5.19
C ASP A 243 -11.59 -7.44 -5.42
N PRO A 244 -12.53 -6.98 -6.26
CA PRO A 244 -12.74 -5.55 -6.48
C PRO A 244 -13.02 -4.75 -5.21
N THR A 245 -13.69 -5.34 -4.21
CA THR A 245 -14.00 -4.66 -2.95
C THR A 245 -12.75 -4.36 -2.13
N TYR A 246 -11.65 -5.10 -2.31
CA TYR A 246 -10.36 -4.79 -1.68
C TYR A 246 -9.83 -3.42 -2.11
N GLN A 247 -10.22 -2.93 -3.29
CA GLN A 247 -9.79 -1.65 -3.82
C GLN A 247 -10.57 -0.46 -3.23
N LEU A 248 -11.57 -0.73 -2.40
CA LEU A 248 -12.45 0.25 -1.77
C LEU A 248 -12.03 0.50 -0.31
N LYS A 249 -12.38 1.66 0.23
CA LYS A 249 -12.26 2.04 1.63
C LYS A 249 -13.56 2.66 2.14
#